data_AF-A0A2E9T9B2-F1
#
_entry.id   AF-A0A2E9T9B2-F1
#
_cell.length_a   1.000
_cell.length_b   1.000
_cell.length_c   1.000
_cell.angle_alpha   90.00
_cell.angle_beta   90.00
_cell.angle_gamma   90.00
#
_symmetry.space_group_name_H-M   'P 1'
#
loop_
_entity.id
_entity.type
_entity.pdbx_description
1 polymer ?
#
loop_
_entity_poly.entity_id
_entity_poly.type
_entity_poly.pdbx_seq_one_letter_code
_entity_poly.pdbx_strand_id
1 'polypeptide(L)' 'TKAGEGVKGLDGFLKYSEKMSPLGNASAEDCAKYIVMMFSDYTKKVSLQNLYHDGGFSSVGVSQEIINSI' A
#
# COMPACT_ATOMS: atom_id res chain seq x y z
N THR A 1 -7.97 11.43 0.25
CA THR A 1 -7.84 12.89 0.51
C THR A 1 -8.61 13.64 -0.56
N LYS A 2 -9.01 14.89 -0.31
CA LYS A 2 -9.78 15.72 -1.26
C LYS A 2 -9.06 15.96 -2.61
N ALA A 3 -7.74 15.74 -2.64
CA ALA A 3 -6.93 15.78 -3.86
C ALA A 3 -7.22 14.63 -4.85
N GLY A 4 -7.76 13.51 -4.39
CA GLY A 4 -8.05 12.34 -5.25
C GLY A 4 -9.37 12.42 -6.01
N GLU A 5 -10.32 13.25 -5.57
CA GLU A 5 -11.68 13.31 -6.12
C GLU A 5 -11.73 13.81 -7.58
N GLY A 6 -10.71 14.55 -8.02
CA GLY A 6 -10.63 15.10 -9.39
C GLY A 6 -9.87 14.24 -10.41
N VAL A 7 -9.26 13.13 -9.99
CA VAL A 7 -8.39 12.32 -10.86
C VAL A 7 -9.21 11.20 -11.51
N LYS A 8 -9.54 11.38 -12.79
CA LYS A 8 -10.24 10.36 -13.59
C LYS A 8 -9.45 9.03 -13.55
N GLY A 9 -10.13 7.95 -13.19
CA GLY A 9 -9.56 6.60 -13.13
C GLY A 9 -8.90 6.20 -11.80
N LEU A 10 -8.77 7.13 -10.83
CA LEU A 10 -8.16 6.81 -9.54
C LEU A 10 -8.89 5.70 -8.78
N ASP A 11 -10.23 5.70 -8.80
CA ASP A 11 -11.04 4.65 -8.17
C ASP A 11 -10.78 3.25 -8.77
N GLY A 12 -10.53 3.19 -10.09
CA GLY A 12 -10.15 1.95 -10.77
C GLY A 12 -8.79 1.44 -10.32
N PHE A 13 -7.81 2.34 -10.18
CA PHE A 13 -6.48 2.00 -9.67
C PHE A 13 -6.52 1.53 -8.21
N LEU A 14 -7.29 2.19 -7.36
CA LEU A 14 -7.44 1.80 -5.94
C LEU A 14 -8.08 0.42 -5.81
N LYS A 15 -9.11 0.12 -6.62
CA LYS A 15 -9.73 -1.21 -6.64
C LYS A 15 -8.78 -2.29 -7.18
N TYR A 16 -7.96 -1.95 -8.17
CA TYR A 16 -6.95 -2.86 -8.69
C TYR A 16 -5.88 -3.16 -7.63
N SER A 17 -5.36 -2.13 -6.95
CA SER A 17 -4.36 -2.32 -5.90
C SER A 17 -4.93 -3.10 -4.71
N GLU A 18 -6.19 -2.86 -4.35
CA GLU A 18 -6.88 -3.61 -3.28
C GLU A 18 -6.87 -5.12 -3.54
N LYS A 19 -7.12 -5.54 -4.78
CA LYS A 19 -7.15 -6.95 -5.19
C LYS A 19 -5.76 -7.56 -5.39
N MET A 20 -4.76 -6.72 -5.66
CA MET A 20 -3.38 -7.17 -5.85
C MET A 20 -2.65 -7.37 -4.53
N SER A 21 -2.94 -6.53 -3.53
CA SER A 21 -2.39 -6.62 -2.18
C SER A 21 -3.03 -7.76 -1.38
N PRO A 22 -2.27 -8.77 -0.92
CA PRO A 22 -2.83 -9.84 -0.08
C PRO A 22 -3.50 -9.37 1.21
N LEU A 23 -3.08 -8.21 1.74
CA LEU A 23 -3.66 -7.61 2.95
C LEU A 23 -4.55 -6.38 2.64
N GLY A 24 -4.90 -6.16 1.37
CA GLY A 24 -5.63 -4.97 0.94
C GLY A 24 -4.77 -3.70 0.95
N ASN A 25 -5.34 -2.55 0.58
CA ASN A 25 -4.61 -1.29 0.62
C ASN A 25 -4.41 -0.83 2.07
N ALA A 26 -3.19 -0.37 2.38
CA ALA A 26 -2.91 0.26 3.67
C ALA A 26 -3.68 1.58 3.80
N SER A 27 -4.40 1.77 4.91
CA SER A 27 -5.11 3.02 5.18
C SER A 27 -4.14 4.14 5.57
N ALA A 28 -4.64 5.38 5.59
CA ALA A 28 -3.85 6.51 6.09
C ALA A 28 -3.45 6.35 7.57
N GLU A 29 -4.30 5.69 8.37
CA GLU A 29 -4.00 5.41 9.77
C GLU A 29 -2.93 4.33 9.93
N ASP A 30 -2.94 3.31 9.09
CA ASP A 30 -1.90 2.27 9.09
C ASP A 30 -0.54 2.85 8.72
N CYS A 31 -0.52 3.72 7.71
CA CYS A 31 0.67 4.48 7.35
C CYS A 31 1.17 5.33 8.54
N ALA A 32 0.28 6.03 9.26
CA ALA A 32 0.67 6.80 10.44
C ALA A 32 1.29 5.91 11.53
N LYS A 33 0.69 4.76 11.82
CA LYS A 33 1.24 3.77 12.79
C LYS A 33 2.61 3.25 12.35
N TYR A 34 2.76 2.95 11.06
CA TYR A 34 4.03 2.48 10.48
C TYR A 34 5.14 3.53 10.63
N ILE A 35 4.85 4.80 10.35
CA ILE A 35 5.81 5.90 10.50
C ILE A 35 6.17 6.16 11.96
N VAL A 36 5.19 6.09 12.89
CA VAL A 36 5.48 6.20 14.33
C VAL A 36 6.45 5.11 14.77
N MET A 37 6.29 3.88 14.28
CA MET A 37 7.24 2.79 14.55
C MET A 37 8.64 3.09 13.99
N MET A 38 8.74 3.73 12.82
CA MET A 38 10.01 4.15 12.23
C MET A 38 10.76 5.23 13.04
N PHE A 39 10.06 6.00 13.89
CA PHE A 39 10.69 6.93 14.82
C PHE A 39 11.19 6.28 16.12
N SER A 40 10.88 5.01 16.35
CA SER A 40 11.28 4.31 17.56
C SER A 40 12.77 3.94 17.56
N ASP A 41 13.27 3.57 18.73
CA ASP A 41 14.64 3.09 18.90
C ASP A 41 14.91 1.78 18.14
N TYR A 42 13.88 0.99 17.81
CA TYR A 42 14.02 -0.29 17.12
C TYR A 42 14.49 -0.16 15.67
N THR A 43 14.32 1.02 15.07
CA THR A 43 14.64 1.30 13.66
C THR A 43 15.88 2.17 13.49
N LYS A 44 16.68 2.41 14.54
CA LYS A 44 17.90 3.26 14.52
C LYS A 44 18.93 2.92 13.45
N LYS A 45 18.94 1.70 12.94
CA LYS A 45 19.87 1.22 11.90
C LYS A 45 19.21 1.01 10.53
N VAL A 46 17.92 1.34 10.40
CA VAL A 46 17.20 1.30 9.12
C VAL A 46 17.35 2.66 8.46
N SER A 47 18.21 2.76 7.46
CA SER A 47 18.50 4.00 6.73
C SER A 47 18.72 3.72 5.25
N LEU A 48 18.46 4.72 4.40
CA LEU A 48 18.57 4.63 2.93
C LEU A 48 17.74 3.50 2.31
N GLN A 49 16.62 3.14 2.94
CA GLN A 49 15.72 2.10 2.45
C GLN A 49 14.49 2.71 1.79
N ASN A 50 14.03 2.08 0.71
CA ASN A 50 12.67 2.26 0.23
C ASN A 50 11.80 1.16 0.87
N LEU A 51 10.95 1.55 1.82
CA LEU A 51 10.15 0.61 2.60
C LEU A 51 8.70 0.61 2.11
N TYR A 52 8.25 -0.51 1.58
CA TYR A 52 6.88 -0.67 1.11
C TYR A 52 5.92 -0.98 2.27
N HIS A 53 4.89 -0.15 2.40
CA HIS A 53 3.77 -0.35 3.32
C HIS A 53 2.46 -0.28 2.52
N ASP A 54 2.16 -1.36 1.81
CA ASP A 54 1.17 -1.40 0.73
C ASP A 54 0.31 -2.68 0.75
N GLY A 55 0.32 -3.40 1.88
CA GLY A 55 -0.39 -4.67 2.04
C GLY A 55 0.17 -5.81 1.18
N GLY A 56 1.40 -5.68 0.68
CA GLY A 56 2.09 -6.71 -0.12
C GLY A 56 2.03 -6.47 -1.63
N PHE A 57 1.42 -5.37 -2.08
CA PHE A 57 1.30 -5.00 -3.49
C PHE A 57 2.61 -5.14 -4.26
N SER A 58 3.68 -4.51 -3.76
CA SER A 58 4.97 -4.42 -4.48
C SER A 58 5.69 -5.77 -4.61
N SER A 59 5.27 -6.80 -3.88
CA SER A 59 5.85 -8.16 -3.94
C SER A 59 4.97 -9.15 -4.70
N VAL A 60 3.80 -8.74 -5.18
CA VAL A 60 2.88 -9.59 -5.93
C VAL A 60 2.94 -9.25 -7.41
N GLY A 61 3.31 -10.24 -8.24
CA GLY A 61 3.34 -10.08 -9.70
C GLY A 61 1.95 -10.05 -10.32
N VAL A 62 1.13 -11.07 -10.06
CA VAL A 62 -0.30 -11.12 -10.40
C VAL A 62 -1.02 -11.86 -9.28
N SER A 63 -2.03 -11.26 -8.65
CA SER A 63 -2.81 -11.95 -7.62
C SER A 63 -3.80 -12.94 -8.24
N GLN A 64 -4.12 -14.01 -7.50
CA GLN A 64 -5.09 -15.01 -7.95
C GLN A 64 -6.48 -14.41 -8.20
N GLU A 65 -6.87 -13.40 -7.42
CA GLU A 65 -8.15 -12.69 -7.62
C GLU A 65 -8.21 -11.98 -8.97
N ILE A 66 -7.09 -11.41 -9.43
CA ILE A 66 -7.03 -10.79 -10.75
C ILE A 66 -7.05 -11.83 -11.84
N ILE A 67 -6.31 -12.94 -11.70
CA ILE A 67 -6.34 -14.06 -12.65
C ILE A 67 -7.77 -14.59 -12.83
N ASN A 68 -8.54 -14.71 -11.74
CA ASN A 68 -9.91 -15.21 -11.77
C ASN A 68 -10.93 -14.18 -12.29
N SER A 69 -10.53 -12.91 -12.44
CA SER A 69 -11.39 -11.82 -12.92
C SER A 69 -11.25 -11.53 -14.42
N ILE A 70 -10.29 -12.20 -15.07
CA ILE A 70 -10.09 -12.23 -16.52
C ILE A 70 -10.88 -13.41 -17.08
#